data_AF-A0A8T4QBL2-F1
#
_entry.id   AF-A0A8T4QBL2-F1
#
_cell.length_a   1.000
_cell.length_b   1.000
_cell.length_c   1.000
_cell.angle_alpha   90.00
_cell.angle_beta   90.00
_cell.angle_gamma   90.00
#
_symmetry.space_group_name_H-M   'P 1'
#
loop_
_entity.id
_entity.type
_entity.pdbx_description
1 polymer ?
#
loop_
_entity_poly.entity_id
_entity_poly.type
_entity_poly.pdbx_seq_one_letter_code
_entity_poly.pdbx_strand_id
1 'polypeptide(L)'
;MSFQKCNTCGLCKAICPVYNITKNETKSPRSKLVLIKENLLSEQFHECLMCDSCKHECPSEIDIPKEVKKVRTVLVNTFQESDEGKVIMKNLRDKGNIYGI
;
A
#
# COMPACT_ATOMS: atom_id res chain seq x y z
N MET A 1 -10.46 11.79 -9.41
CA MET A 1 -9.70 10.63 -8.86
C MET A 1 -8.63 10.22 -9.85
N SER A 2 -7.35 10.18 -9.45
CA SER A 2 -6.20 9.99 -10.36
C SER A 2 -6.18 8.61 -11.06
N PHE A 3 -6.67 7.57 -10.38
CA PHE A 3 -6.60 6.18 -10.86
C PHE A 3 -7.50 5.82 -12.06
N GLN A 4 -8.45 6.68 -12.43
CA GLN A 4 -9.34 6.45 -13.59
C GLN A 4 -8.58 6.50 -14.93
N LYS A 5 -7.36 7.07 -14.95
CA LYS A 5 -6.49 7.14 -16.13
C LYS A 5 -5.71 5.84 -16.41
N CYS A 6 -5.95 4.78 -15.64
CA CYS A 6 -5.23 3.52 -15.78
C CYS A 6 -5.66 2.80 -17.08
N ASN A 7 -4.71 2.57 -17.99
CA ASN A 7 -4.93 1.84 -19.24
C ASN A 7 -4.58 0.34 -19.13
N THR A 8 -4.33 -0.16 -17.91
CA THR A 8 -3.99 -1.57 -17.64
C THR A 8 -2.73 -2.11 -18.33
N CYS A 9 -1.78 -1.26 -18.72
CA CYS A 9 -0.54 -1.66 -19.42
C CYS A 9 0.37 -2.65 -18.67
N GLY A 10 0.28 -2.75 -17.33
CA GLY A 10 1.03 -3.73 -16.54
C GLY A 10 2.46 -3.34 -16.15
N LEU A 11 2.94 -2.14 -16.50
CA LEU A 11 4.30 -1.67 -16.12
C LEU A 11 4.50 -1.62 -14.60
N CYS A 12 3.49 -1.15 -13.87
CA CYS A 12 3.52 -1.11 -12.40
C CYS A 12 3.72 -2.49 -11.75
N LYS A 13 3.22 -3.54 -12.40
CA LYS A 13 3.36 -4.93 -11.96
C LYS A 13 4.78 -5.45 -12.22
N ALA A 14 5.35 -5.16 -13.39
CA ALA A 14 6.70 -5.59 -13.77
C ALA A 14 7.79 -5.03 -12.83
N ILE A 15 7.63 -3.79 -12.35
CA ILE A 15 8.60 -3.16 -11.44
C ILE A 15 8.35 -3.48 -9.96
N CYS A 16 7.21 -4.06 -9.60
CA CYS A 16 6.87 -4.27 -8.19
C CYS A 16 7.69 -5.42 -7.59
N PRO A 17 8.49 -5.17 -6.52
CA PRO A 17 9.32 -6.22 -5.92
C PRO A 17 8.48 -7.34 -5.30
N VAL A 18 7.34 -6.99 -4.68
CA VAL A 18 6.42 -7.96 -4.09
C VAL A 18 5.85 -8.89 -5.15
N TYR A 19 5.40 -8.34 -6.28
CA TYR A 19 4.91 -9.17 -7.39
C TYR A 19 6.05 -10.00 -7.98
N ASN A 20 7.25 -9.45 -8.13
CA ASN A 20 8.36 -10.17 -8.73
C ASN A 20 8.78 -11.40 -7.93
N ILE A 21 8.67 -11.36 -6.60
CA ILE A 21 8.95 -12.50 -5.72
C ILE A 21 7.75 -13.44 -5.67
N THR A 22 6.56 -12.91 -5.41
CA THR A 22 5.38 -13.76 -5.12
C THR A 22 4.71 -14.31 -6.37
N LYS A 23 4.90 -13.68 -7.53
CA LYS A 23 4.19 -13.90 -8.80
C LYS A 23 2.65 -13.90 -8.68
N ASN A 24 2.12 -13.40 -7.57
CA ASN A 24 0.71 -13.40 -7.27
C ASN A 24 0.08 -12.06 -7.66
N GLU A 25 -0.84 -12.09 -8.63
CA GLU A 25 -1.50 -10.89 -9.13
C GLU A 25 -2.28 -10.14 -8.04
N THR A 26 -2.82 -10.84 -7.04
CA THR A 26 -3.59 -10.22 -5.95
C THR A 26 -2.74 -9.26 -5.12
N LYS A 27 -1.41 -9.41 -5.14
CA LYS A 27 -0.44 -8.57 -4.41
C LYS A 27 0.11 -7.40 -5.23
N SER A 28 -0.18 -7.38 -6.54
CA SER A 28 0.35 -6.40 -7.48
C SER A 28 -0.13 -4.97 -7.18
N PRO A 29 0.54 -3.93 -7.69
CA PRO A 29 0.04 -2.56 -7.60
C PRO A 29 -1.27 -2.38 -8.37
N ARG A 30 -1.46 -3.14 -9.45
CA ARG A 30 -2.67 -3.10 -10.27
C ARG A 30 -3.89 -3.66 -9.53
N SER A 31 -3.76 -4.79 -8.84
CA SER A 31 -4.87 -5.34 -8.04
C SER A 31 -5.32 -4.37 -6.96
N LYS A 32 -4.38 -3.65 -6.33
CA LYS A 32 -4.69 -2.60 -5.34
C LYS A 32 -5.55 -1.49 -5.94
N LEU A 33 -5.27 -1.04 -7.17
CA LEU A 33 -6.13 -0.07 -7.87
C LEU A 33 -7.53 -0.64 -8.16
N VAL A 34 -7.64 -1.92 -8.50
CA VAL A 34 -8.94 -2.58 -8.69
C VAL A 34 -9.71 -2.61 -7.37
N LEU A 35 -9.08 -3.03 -6.27
CA LEU A 35 -9.71 -3.05 -4.94
C LEU A 35 -10.18 -1.64 -4.52
N ILE A 36 -9.37 -0.60 -4.76
CA ILE A 36 -9.75 0.80 -4.51
C ILE A 36 -10.98 1.19 -5.34
N LYS A 37 -11.00 0.84 -6.63
CA LYS A 37 -12.11 1.17 -7.53
C LYS A 37 -13.43 0.53 -7.06
N GLU A 38 -13.36 -0.71 -6.58
CA GLU A 38 -14.52 -1.47 -6.09
C GLU A 38 -14.85 -1.18 -4.61
N ASN A 39 -14.14 -0.24 -3.97
CA ASN A 39 -14.27 0.09 -2.54
C ASN A 39 -14.13 -1.14 -1.61
N LEU A 40 -13.28 -2.08 -1.99
CA LEU A 40 -13.01 -3.29 -1.21
C LEU A 40 -11.81 -3.07 -0.29
N LEU A 41 -12.01 -3.29 1.00
CA LEU A 41 -10.96 -3.27 2.02
C LEU A 41 -10.30 -4.66 2.11
N SER A 42 -8.97 -4.69 2.19
CA SER A 42 -8.21 -5.95 2.23
C SER A 42 -6.83 -5.80 2.85
N GLU A 43 -6.38 -6.83 3.56
CA GLU A 43 -5.02 -6.90 4.11
C GLU A 43 -3.91 -6.86 3.05
N GLN A 44 -4.21 -7.17 1.78
CA GLN A 44 -3.22 -7.06 0.70
C GLN A 44 -2.68 -5.63 0.50
N PHE A 45 -3.39 -4.61 1.00
CA PHE A 45 -2.86 -3.24 1.03
C PHE A 45 -1.64 -3.12 1.95
N HIS A 46 -1.54 -3.90 3.04
CA HIS A 46 -0.39 -3.93 3.95
C HIS A 46 0.86 -4.60 3.35
N GLU A 47 0.71 -5.39 2.29
CA GLU A 47 1.85 -6.00 1.58
C GLU A 47 2.60 -5.02 0.67
N CYS A 48 2.09 -3.80 0.45
CA CYS A 48 2.83 -2.77 -0.29
C CYS A 48 4.07 -2.28 0.49
N LEU A 49 5.26 -2.34 -0.10
CA LEU A 49 6.49 -1.87 0.58
C LEU A 49 6.63 -0.34 0.62
N MET A 50 5.72 0.43 0.01
CA MET A 50 5.82 1.90 -0.10
C MET A 50 7.16 2.38 -0.70
N CYS A 51 7.65 1.67 -1.73
CA CYS A 51 8.92 1.97 -2.42
C CYS A 51 8.80 2.94 -3.61
N ASP A 52 7.59 3.43 -3.92
CA ASP A 52 7.28 4.35 -5.02
C ASP A 52 7.65 3.91 -6.46
N SER A 53 8.23 2.73 -6.67
CA SER A 53 8.66 2.28 -8.01
C SER A 53 7.52 2.27 -9.03
N CYS A 54 6.32 1.82 -8.62
CA CYS A 54 5.16 1.79 -9.50
C CYS A 54 4.63 3.17 -9.92
N LYS A 55 4.92 4.22 -9.15
CA LYS A 55 4.57 5.61 -9.48
C LYS A 55 5.52 6.14 -10.54
N HIS A 56 6.82 5.90 -10.40
CA HIS A 56 7.83 6.35 -11.36
C HIS A 56 7.68 5.71 -12.73
N GLU A 57 7.28 4.43 -12.76
CA GLU A 57 7.07 3.69 -14.02
C GLU A 57 5.68 3.92 -14.65
N CYS A 58 4.78 4.68 -14.03
CA CYS A 58 3.43 4.84 -14.54
C CYS A 58 3.36 5.93 -15.61
N PRO A 59 3.12 5.61 -16.89
CA PRO A 59 2.98 6.62 -17.95
C PRO A 59 1.72 7.48 -17.78
N SER A 60 0.72 6.98 -17.05
CA SER A 60 -0.50 7.72 -16.70
C SER A 60 -0.35 8.58 -15.44
N GLU A 61 0.84 8.66 -14.86
CA GLU A 61 1.18 9.46 -13.67
C GLU A 61 0.29 9.16 -12.45
N ILE A 62 -0.10 7.89 -12.29
CA ILE A 62 -0.94 7.47 -11.18
C ILE A 62 -0.07 7.24 -9.94
N ASP A 63 -0.36 8.00 -8.88
CA ASP A 63 0.28 7.84 -7.58
C ASP A 63 -0.37 6.69 -6.78
N ILE A 64 -0.09 5.46 -7.20
CA ILE A 64 -0.60 4.23 -6.54
C ILE A 64 -0.22 4.19 -5.05
N PRO A 65 1.03 4.46 -4.63
CA PRO A 65 1.42 4.44 -3.23
C PRO A 65 0.59 5.40 -2.37
N LYS A 66 0.32 6.62 -2.87
CA LYS A 66 -0.54 7.59 -2.18
C LYS A 66 -1.96 7.05 -1.97
N GLU A 67 -2.56 6.43 -2.99
CA GLU A 67 -3.91 5.86 -2.85
C GLU A 67 -3.90 4.66 -1.87
N VAL A 68 -2.89 3.80 -1.92
CA VAL A 68 -2.72 2.71 -0.94
C VAL A 68 -2.56 3.25 0.47
N LYS A 69 -1.83 4.35 0.68
CA LYS A 69 -1.64 4.97 1.99
C LYS A 69 -2.98 5.45 2.58
N LYS A 70 -3.84 6.06 1.75
CA LYS A 70 -5.19 6.45 2.18
C LYS A 70 -6.01 5.25 2.65
N VAL A 71 -5.99 4.15 1.88
CA VAL A 71 -6.72 2.93 2.26
C VAL A 71 -6.16 2.31 3.54
N ARG A 72 -4.84 2.30 3.75
CA ARG A 72 -4.25 1.83 5.02
C ARG A 72 -4.73 2.63 6.21
N THR A 73 -4.88 3.94 6.09
CA THR A 73 -5.47 4.77 7.15
C THR A 73 -6.91 4.37 7.44
N VAL A 74 -7.70 4.08 6.40
CA VAL A 74 -9.07 3.56 6.57
C VAL A 74 -9.05 2.20 7.27
N LEU A 75 -8.20 1.27 6.85
CA LEU A 75 -8.09 -0.07 7.44
C LEU A 75 -7.81 -0.01 8.94
N VAL A 76 -6.82 0.78 9.36
CA VAL A 76 -6.47 0.95 10.79
C VAL A 76 -7.64 1.52 11.59
N ASN A 77 -8.38 2.48 11.02
CA ASN A 77 -9.54 3.07 11.68
C ASN A 77 -10.75 2.13 11.73
N THR A 78 -10.90 1.22 10.77
CA THR A 78 -12.04 0.29 10.68
C THR A 78 -11.81 -0.99 11.48
N PHE A 79 -10.63 -1.60 11.38
CA PHE A 79 -10.35 -2.94 11.92
C PHE A 79 -9.43 -2.93 13.15
N GLN A 80 -9.12 -1.75 13.68
CA GLN A 80 -8.21 -1.50 14.80
C GLN A 80 -6.74 -1.77 14.45
N GLU A 81 -5.84 -0.94 14.99
CA GLU A 81 -4.39 -1.10 14.85
C GLU A 81 -3.90 -2.43 15.46
N SER A 82 -2.85 -2.98 14.86
CA SER A 82 -2.10 -4.15 15.35
C SER A 82 -1.54 -3.91 16.75
N ASP A 83 -1.33 -4.97 17.52
CA ASP A 83 -0.73 -4.85 18.84
C ASP A 83 0.73 -4.39 18.77
N GLU A 84 1.46 -4.83 17.74
CA GLU A 84 2.81 -4.37 17.44
C GLU A 84 2.83 -2.87 17.11
N GLY A 85 1.87 -2.39 16.31
CA GLY A 85 1.70 -0.97 16.00
C GLY A 85 1.45 -0.13 17.24
N LYS A 86 0.62 -0.62 18.18
CA LYS A 86 0.38 0.05 19.48
C LYS A 86 1.66 0.14 20.31
N VAL A 87 2.47 -0.92 20.35
CA VAL A 87 3.75 -0.93 21.07
C VAL A 87 4.73 0.06 20.46
N ILE A 88 4.87 0.08 19.13
CA ILE A 88 5.73 1.05 18.43
C ILE A 88 5.32 2.49 18.75
N MET A 89 4.01 2.79 18.70
CA MET A 89 3.49 4.12 18.99
C MET A 89 3.67 4.51 20.46
N LYS A 90 3.56 3.55 21.38
CA LYS A 90 3.85 3.75 22.81
C LYS A 90 5.33 4.07 23.01
N ASN A 91 6.24 3.28 22.46
CA ASN A 91 7.69 3.51 22.54
C ASN A 91 8.06 4.89 22.02
N LEU A 92 7.48 5.31 20.88
CA LEU A 92 7.72 6.62 20.30
C LEU A 92 7.27 7.76 21.24
N ARG A 93 6.13 7.62 21.90
CA ARG A 93 5.60 8.62 22.85
C ARG A 93 6.39 8.68 24.15
N ASP A 94 6.75 7.52 24.69
CA ASP A 94 7.36 7.42 26.03
C ASP A 94 8.88 7.65 25.99
N LYS A 95 9.55 7.20 24.92
CA LYS A 95 11.03 7.17 24.82
C LYS A 95 11.58 7.95 23.63
N GLY A 96 10.72 8.52 22.79
CA GLY A 96 11.13 9.28 21.59
C GLY A 96 11.68 8.41 20.45
N ASN A 97 11.61 7.07 20.55
CA ASN A 97 12.09 6.15 19.51
C ASN A 97 11.20 4.90 19.40
N ILE A 98 11.24 4.22 18.25
CA ILE A 98 10.36 3.06 17.98
C ILE A 98 10.82 1.76 18.65
N TYR A 99 12.10 1.63 18.99
CA TYR A 99 12.70 0.41 19.52
C TYR A 99 12.38 0.20 21.00
N GLY A 100 12.08 1.29 21.70
CA GLY A 100 11.75 1.23 23.12
C GLY A 100 12.95 0.88 24.00
N ILE A 101 14.17 1.05 23.49
CA ILE A 101 15.43 1.00 24.26
C ILE A 101 15.83 2.41 24.69
#